data_AF-A0A6I4SIP4-F1
#
_entry.id   AF-A0A6I4SIP4-F1
#
_cell.length_a   1.000
_cell.length_b   1.000
_cell.length_c   1.000
_cell.angle_alpha   90.00
_cell.angle_beta   90.00
_cell.angle_gamma   90.00
#
_symmetry.space_group_name_H-M   'P 1'
#
loop_
_entity.id
_entity.type
_entity.pdbx_description
1 polymer ?
#
loop_
_entity_poly.entity_id
_entity_poly.type
_entity_poly.pdbx_seq_one_letter_code
_entity_poly.pdbx_strand_id
1 'polypeptide(L)'
;MNASQKSRRSLQSLLKDVRGNTLAVFGLSLLPLLGTVGIGIDIAQWVVWKRQLHSAADLGALAGARALADKHNPDKATQESLAHNALRSFTTDAVQSPPSVGKYKDDTNAVRVVLSTKQALPFSSLFLSTAPTIRASAVALNAQEVPNCVITLDTSSTGVTISGSSRVVMSCGLASNSNFDATTSDYIDVGALSAVGIVNTGGAVSADTKVNDGIDAVADPYAGKLPLPNAQSSCSPNSWPLIKASTTINPATSGNCFLGLQITGGTTTLMPGVYLIGEKGISIAAGATLKGTGVTLIFTSTASPFNDRKVGTFDAAGGATVQLSAPTTGTYAGVLMYQDPRTPDTARNYLNVTGNSSSSFQGSIYAPSVGVKFTGNSSMVTDCLQIVALYAAFEGNTDITNKCPSGSGASSFGGGGAVRLVE
;
A
#
# COMPACT_ATOMS: atom_id res chain seq x y z
N MET A 1 44.58 87.19 -16.36
CA MET A 1 43.42 86.67 -17.13
C MET A 1 42.83 85.48 -16.37
N ASN A 2 41.54 85.58 -16.01
CA ASN A 2 40.88 84.87 -14.91
C ASN A 2 40.65 83.37 -15.12
N ALA A 3 40.86 82.56 -14.05
CA ALA A 3 40.56 81.13 -13.98
C ALA A 3 39.10 80.77 -14.31
N SER A 4 38.17 81.71 -14.14
CA SER A 4 36.74 81.59 -14.50
C SER A 4 36.51 81.38 -16.01
N GLN A 5 37.35 81.97 -16.89
CA GLN A 5 37.21 81.78 -18.34
C GLN A 5 37.73 80.41 -18.82
N LYS A 6 38.66 79.78 -18.10
CA LYS A 6 39.21 78.46 -18.45
C LYS A 6 38.22 77.34 -18.12
N SER A 7 37.50 77.45 -17.00
CA SER A 7 36.42 76.52 -16.60
C SER A 7 35.23 76.57 -17.56
N ARG A 8 34.77 77.77 -17.96
CA ARG A 8 33.66 77.92 -18.92
C ARG A 8 33.97 77.35 -20.31
N ARG A 9 35.21 77.45 -20.79
CA ARG A 9 35.63 76.86 -22.07
C ARG A 9 35.66 75.32 -22.05
N SER A 10 35.97 74.71 -20.92
CA SER A 10 36.00 73.24 -20.75
C SER A 10 34.62 72.59 -20.71
N LEU A 11 33.61 73.29 -20.16
CA LEU A 11 32.22 72.83 -20.17
C LEU A 11 31.56 73.00 -21.55
N GLN A 12 31.92 74.07 -22.27
CA GLN A 12 31.46 74.29 -23.65
C GLN A 12 32.05 73.29 -24.66
N SER A 13 33.26 72.77 -24.41
CA SER A 13 33.84 71.70 -25.26
C SER A 13 33.19 70.34 -25.01
N LEU A 14 32.77 70.05 -23.77
CA LEU A 14 31.99 68.84 -23.44
C LEU A 14 30.59 68.87 -24.07
N LEU A 15 29.95 70.04 -24.11
CA LEU A 15 28.63 70.23 -24.75
C LEU A 15 28.65 70.10 -26.28
N LYS A 16 29.82 70.21 -26.92
CA LYS A 16 29.99 70.06 -28.38
C LYS A 16 30.59 68.71 -28.79
N ASP A 17 30.89 67.83 -27.84
CA ASP A 17 31.54 66.55 -28.12
C ASP A 17 30.52 65.47 -28.50
N VAL A 18 30.41 65.22 -29.81
CA VAL A 18 29.53 64.19 -30.40
C VAL A 18 30.08 62.77 -30.25
N ARG A 19 31.31 62.58 -29.74
CA ARG A 19 31.90 61.25 -29.50
C ARG A 19 31.33 60.57 -28.24
N GLY A 20 30.65 61.33 -27.36
CA GLY A 20 29.99 60.82 -26.15
C GLY A 20 28.57 60.27 -26.36
N ASN A 21 28.01 60.36 -27.56
CA ASN A 21 26.63 59.94 -27.83
C ASN A 21 26.44 58.42 -27.68
N THR A 22 27.45 57.61 -28.04
CA THR A 22 27.43 56.15 -27.84
C THR A 22 27.47 55.77 -26.36
N LEU A 23 28.24 56.50 -25.54
CA LEU A 23 28.30 56.29 -24.09
C LEU A 23 26.96 56.62 -23.42
N ALA A 24 26.31 57.70 -23.86
CA ALA A 24 24.98 58.09 -23.35
C ALA A 24 23.89 57.08 -23.73
N VAL A 25 23.84 56.66 -25.00
CA VAL A 25 22.88 55.64 -25.48
C VAL A 25 23.15 54.29 -24.82
N PHE A 26 24.42 53.89 -24.68
CA PHE A 26 24.81 52.66 -23.98
C PHE A 26 24.39 52.70 -22.50
N GLY A 27 24.70 53.80 -21.79
CA GLY A 27 24.32 53.97 -20.39
C GLY A 27 22.80 53.93 -20.19
N LEU A 28 22.03 54.56 -21.08
CA LEU A 28 20.57 54.50 -21.05
C LEU A 28 20.01 53.10 -21.39
N SER A 29 20.66 52.36 -22.28
CA SER A 29 20.28 50.99 -22.65
C SER A 29 20.62 49.94 -21.59
N LEU A 30 21.60 50.22 -20.73
CA LEU A 30 22.01 49.33 -19.64
C LEU A 30 20.97 49.30 -18.51
N LEU A 31 20.25 50.40 -18.27
CA LEU A 31 19.21 50.50 -17.25
C LEU A 31 18.08 49.48 -17.43
N PRO A 32 17.41 49.36 -18.61
CA PRO A 32 16.38 48.34 -18.80
C PRO A 32 16.96 46.93 -18.76
N LEU A 33 18.21 46.72 -19.18
CA LEU A 33 18.87 45.41 -19.17
C LEU A 33 19.19 44.93 -17.76
N LEU A 34 19.66 45.82 -16.88
CA LEU A 34 19.83 45.51 -15.45
C LEU A 34 18.47 45.36 -14.75
N GLY A 35 17.46 46.13 -15.16
CA GLY A 35 16.10 46.00 -14.64
C GLY A 35 15.49 44.62 -14.91
N THR A 36 15.64 44.08 -16.13
CA THR A 36 15.12 42.75 -16.48
C THR A 36 15.86 41.63 -15.75
N VAL A 37 17.19 41.72 -15.62
CA VAL A 37 17.99 40.76 -14.83
C VAL A 37 17.58 40.81 -13.36
N GLY A 38 17.39 42.00 -12.79
CA GLY A 38 16.94 42.19 -11.41
C GLY A 38 15.57 41.56 -11.14
N ILE A 39 14.60 41.77 -12.05
CA ILE A 39 13.28 41.13 -11.95
C ILE A 39 13.41 39.60 -12.03
N GLY A 40 14.31 39.07 -12.88
CA GLY A 40 14.56 37.63 -12.97
C GLY A 40 15.05 37.02 -11.66
N ILE A 41 15.93 37.72 -10.94
CA ILE A 41 16.42 37.29 -9.61
C ILE A 41 15.27 37.26 -8.60
N ASP A 42 14.43 38.29 -8.59
CA ASP A 42 13.29 38.36 -7.67
C ASP A 42 12.25 37.27 -7.94
N ILE A 43 11.98 36.96 -9.21
CA ILE A 43 11.10 35.84 -9.59
C ILE A 43 11.68 34.51 -9.10
N ALA A 44 12.99 34.28 -9.26
CA ALA A 44 13.63 33.07 -8.78
C ALA A 44 13.46 32.93 -7.25
N GLN A 45 13.61 34.03 -6.52
CA GLN A 45 13.40 34.06 -5.07
C GLN A 45 11.95 33.76 -4.68
N TRP A 46 10.96 34.29 -5.39
CA TRP A 46 9.55 33.96 -5.17
C TRP A 46 9.24 32.48 -5.43
N VAL A 47 9.83 31.88 -6.46
CA VAL A 47 9.69 30.44 -6.74
C VAL A 47 10.28 29.60 -5.61
N VAL A 48 11.44 29.99 -5.06
CA VAL A 48 12.03 29.32 -3.89
C VAL A 48 11.11 29.41 -2.68
N TRP A 49 10.58 30.60 -2.35
CA TRP A 49 9.63 30.76 -1.26
C TRP A 49 8.34 29.95 -1.46
N LYS A 50 7.81 29.90 -2.68
CA LYS A 50 6.63 29.10 -2.99
C LYS A 50 6.85 27.61 -2.73
N ARG A 51 8.00 27.06 -3.14
CA ARG A 51 8.37 25.64 -2.88
C ARG A 51 8.57 25.37 -1.39
N GLN A 52 9.21 26.30 -0.68
CA GLN A 52 9.41 26.22 0.77
C GLN A 52 8.07 26.22 1.53
N LEU A 53 7.15 27.11 1.16
CA LEU A 53 5.80 27.16 1.73
C LEU A 53 5.02 25.87 1.47
N HIS A 54 5.09 25.30 0.25
CA HIS A 54 4.46 24.02 -0.05
C HIS A 54 5.02 22.90 0.83
N SER A 55 6.34 22.73 0.88
CA SER A 55 6.96 21.70 1.71
C SER A 55 6.59 21.83 3.20
N ALA A 56 6.52 23.05 3.73
CA ALA A 56 6.10 23.27 5.12
C ALA A 56 4.60 22.97 5.33
N ALA A 57 3.74 23.34 4.38
CA ALA A 57 2.31 23.04 4.44
C ALA A 57 2.06 21.52 4.37
N ASP A 58 2.77 20.81 3.49
CA ASP A 58 2.70 19.36 3.34
C ASP A 58 3.07 18.63 4.63
N LEU A 59 4.20 19.01 5.24
CA LEU A 59 4.65 18.45 6.53
C LEU A 59 3.68 18.78 7.68
N GLY A 60 3.12 20.00 7.69
CA GLY A 60 2.11 20.39 8.67
C GLY A 60 0.83 19.57 8.53
N ALA A 61 0.32 19.42 7.30
CA ALA A 61 -0.90 18.67 7.01
C ALA A 61 -0.73 17.18 7.36
N LEU A 62 0.39 16.55 6.95
CA LEU A 62 0.71 15.17 7.31
C LEU A 62 0.80 14.97 8.82
N ALA A 63 1.44 15.88 9.56
CA ALA A 63 1.53 15.79 11.02
C ALA A 63 0.15 15.88 11.69
N GLY A 64 -0.71 16.81 11.25
CA GLY A 64 -2.08 16.92 11.75
C GLY A 64 -2.92 15.69 11.43
N ALA A 65 -2.84 15.19 10.21
CA ALA A 65 -3.58 13.99 9.81
C ALA A 65 -3.05 12.72 10.50
N ARG A 66 -1.75 12.65 10.84
CA ARG A 66 -1.21 11.59 11.71
C ARG A 66 -1.74 11.68 13.13
N ALA A 67 -1.83 12.88 13.69
CA ALA A 67 -2.45 13.06 14.99
C ALA A 67 -3.93 12.67 15.00
N LEU A 68 -4.68 12.92 13.91
CA LEU A 68 -6.03 12.35 13.75
C LEU A 68 -6.02 10.82 13.79
N ALA A 69 -5.05 10.18 13.12
CA ALA A 69 -4.90 8.72 13.11
C ALA A 69 -4.68 8.17 14.53
N ASP A 70 -3.81 8.85 15.30
CA ASP A 70 -3.44 8.47 16.65
C ASP A 70 -4.45 8.96 17.71
N LYS A 71 -5.62 9.51 17.32
CA LYS A 71 -6.66 10.08 18.21
C LYS A 71 -6.16 11.21 19.12
N HIS A 72 -5.19 11.98 18.63
CA HIS A 72 -4.66 13.19 19.27
C HIS A 72 -5.24 14.46 18.62
N ASN A 73 -4.93 15.63 19.21
CA ASN A 73 -5.37 16.91 18.67
C ASN A 73 -4.56 17.29 17.40
N PRO A 74 -5.21 17.39 16.22
CA PRO A 74 -4.54 17.65 14.94
C PRO A 74 -3.96 19.06 14.83
N ASP A 75 -4.61 20.06 15.42
CA ASP A 75 -4.16 21.45 15.36
C ASP A 75 -2.85 21.62 16.11
N LYS A 76 -2.73 20.96 17.29
CA LYS A 76 -1.52 20.99 18.10
C LYS A 76 -0.34 20.34 17.36
N ALA A 77 -0.53 19.14 16.79
CA ALA A 77 0.53 18.45 16.06
C ALA A 77 0.96 19.21 14.80
N THR A 78 0.01 19.84 14.10
CA THR A 78 0.31 20.71 12.96
C THR A 78 1.16 21.90 13.40
N GLN A 79 0.79 22.58 14.50
CA GLN A 79 1.54 23.72 15.01
C GLN A 79 2.95 23.34 15.47
N GLU A 80 3.11 22.19 16.13
CA GLU A 80 4.43 21.66 16.52
C GLU A 80 5.29 21.38 15.28
N SER A 81 4.74 20.71 14.26
CA SER A 81 5.43 20.44 12.99
C SER A 81 5.88 21.74 12.30
N LEU A 82 5.01 22.75 12.25
CA LEU A 82 5.33 24.06 11.68
C LEU A 82 6.37 24.81 12.51
N ALA A 83 6.35 24.69 13.85
CA ALA A 83 7.34 25.32 14.73
C ALA A 83 8.75 24.71 14.60
N HIS A 84 8.83 23.42 14.28
CA HIS A 84 10.08 22.72 14.00
C HIS A 84 10.63 22.96 12.58
N ASN A 85 9.85 23.60 11.71
CA ASN A 85 10.34 23.94 10.37
C ASN A 85 11.45 25.00 10.46
N ALA A 86 12.62 24.70 9.88
CA ALA A 86 13.80 25.56 9.93
C ALA A 86 13.62 26.90 9.18
N LEU A 87 12.56 27.05 8.37
CA LEU A 87 12.31 28.22 7.52
C LEU A 87 11.35 29.19 8.22
N ARG A 88 11.88 30.08 9.07
CA ARG A 88 11.11 30.97 9.98
C ARG A 88 10.36 32.16 9.32
N SER A 89 10.10 32.12 8.02
CA SER A 89 9.59 33.28 7.26
C SER A 89 8.24 33.02 6.57
N PHE A 90 7.28 32.49 7.33
CA PHE A 90 5.90 32.35 6.87
C PHE A 90 4.92 32.64 8.00
N THR A 91 3.69 32.98 7.64
CA THR A 91 2.54 33.13 8.52
C THR A 91 1.58 31.98 8.27
N THR A 92 1.05 31.42 9.35
CA THR A 92 -0.01 30.40 9.29
C THR A 92 -1.35 31.09 9.08
N ASP A 93 -1.87 31.04 7.86
CA ASP A 93 -3.16 31.66 7.51
C ASP A 93 -4.33 30.79 8.03
N ALA A 94 -4.19 29.46 8.00
CA ALA A 94 -5.20 28.54 8.49
C ALA A 94 -4.62 27.16 8.83
N VAL A 95 -5.10 26.57 9.93
CA VAL A 95 -5.04 25.13 10.24
C VAL A 95 -6.48 24.70 10.50
N GLN A 96 -6.98 23.73 9.75
CA GLN A 96 -8.39 23.35 9.76
C GLN A 96 -8.55 21.84 9.74
N SER A 97 -9.30 21.32 10.71
CA SER A 97 -9.68 19.92 10.81
C SER A 97 -11.11 19.84 11.40
N PRO A 98 -12.18 19.76 10.58
CA PRO A 98 -12.16 19.53 9.13
C PRO A 98 -11.89 20.80 8.30
N PRO A 99 -11.51 20.67 7.01
CA PRO A 99 -11.34 21.79 6.09
C PRO A 99 -12.65 22.55 5.84
N SER A 100 -12.58 23.88 5.75
CA SER A 100 -13.77 24.72 5.51
C SER A 100 -14.06 24.96 4.02
N VAL A 101 -13.14 24.59 3.13
CA VAL A 101 -13.18 24.81 1.67
C VAL A 101 -12.43 23.69 0.94
N GLY A 102 -12.61 23.57 -0.38
CA GLY A 102 -11.89 22.60 -1.23
C GLY A 102 -12.66 21.29 -1.44
N LYS A 103 -12.02 20.32 -2.10
CA LYS A 103 -12.61 19.00 -2.40
C LYS A 103 -12.95 18.20 -1.13
N TYR A 104 -12.19 18.44 -0.05
CA TYR A 104 -12.30 17.77 1.24
C TYR A 104 -13.02 18.61 2.31
N LYS A 105 -13.92 19.51 1.89
CA LYS A 105 -14.71 20.31 2.83
C LYS A 105 -15.55 19.41 3.75
N ASP A 106 -15.56 19.72 5.05
CA ASP A 106 -16.29 19.02 6.11
C ASP A 106 -15.84 17.56 6.37
N ASP A 107 -14.78 17.07 5.70
CA ASP A 107 -14.23 15.73 5.96
C ASP A 107 -13.47 15.72 7.30
N THR A 108 -14.02 15.02 8.30
CA THR A 108 -13.44 14.91 9.65
C THR A 108 -12.12 14.15 9.68
N ASN A 109 -11.75 13.47 8.61
CA ASN A 109 -10.47 12.80 8.46
C ASN A 109 -9.42 13.66 7.74
N ALA A 110 -9.77 14.86 7.31
CA ALA A 110 -8.89 15.74 6.58
C ALA A 110 -8.31 16.86 7.46
N VAL A 111 -7.04 17.19 7.24
CA VAL A 111 -6.38 18.37 7.81
C VAL A 111 -5.87 19.24 6.68
N ARG A 112 -6.25 20.52 6.71
CA ARG A 112 -5.83 21.54 5.74
C ARG A 112 -4.93 22.56 6.40
N VAL A 113 -3.80 22.84 5.76
CA VAL A 113 -2.81 23.83 6.20
C VAL A 113 -2.60 24.87 5.10
N VAL A 114 -2.71 26.15 5.47
CA VAL A 114 -2.47 27.28 4.57
C VAL A 114 -1.40 28.17 5.16
N LEU A 115 -0.33 28.38 4.40
CA LEU A 115 0.80 29.22 4.78
C LEU A 115 0.96 30.36 3.77
N SER A 116 1.42 31.51 4.25
CA SER A 116 1.71 32.64 3.39
C SER A 116 3.01 33.35 3.77
N THR A 117 3.58 34.10 2.83
CA THR A 117 4.69 35.01 3.11
C THR A 117 4.53 36.30 2.30
N LYS A 118 4.97 37.41 2.89
CA LYS A 118 4.93 38.74 2.28
C LYS A 118 6.23 39.48 2.61
N GLN A 119 7.16 39.47 1.66
CA GLN A 119 8.46 40.12 1.80
C GLN A 119 8.78 40.95 0.56
N ALA A 120 9.24 42.18 0.77
CA ALA A 120 9.69 43.05 -0.30
C ALA A 120 11.07 42.58 -0.79
N LEU A 121 11.27 42.53 -2.11
CA LEU A 121 12.55 42.20 -2.72
C LEU A 121 13.18 43.43 -3.39
N PRO A 122 14.52 43.49 -3.49
CA PRO A 122 15.23 44.70 -3.87
C PRO A 122 14.82 45.27 -5.23
N PHE A 123 14.68 44.42 -6.26
CA PHE A 123 14.45 44.89 -7.62
C PHE A 123 12.97 45.16 -7.91
N SER A 124 12.08 44.31 -7.41
CA SER A 124 10.64 44.44 -7.54
C SER A 124 10.10 45.62 -6.72
N SER A 125 10.76 45.99 -5.62
CA SER A 125 10.41 47.21 -4.86
C SER A 125 10.56 48.51 -5.65
N LEU A 126 11.33 48.52 -6.75
CA LEU A 126 11.47 49.67 -7.65
C LEU A 126 10.20 49.90 -8.49
N PHE A 127 9.38 48.86 -8.68
CA PHE A 127 8.19 48.89 -9.54
C PHE A 127 6.89 48.64 -8.77
N LEU A 128 6.93 47.89 -7.67
CA LEU A 128 5.79 47.54 -6.83
C LEU A 128 5.83 48.33 -5.52
N SER A 129 4.77 49.09 -5.26
CA SER A 129 4.59 49.82 -4.00
C SER A 129 4.22 48.92 -2.82
N THR A 130 3.78 47.69 -3.09
CA THR A 130 3.43 46.69 -2.07
C THR A 130 3.97 45.32 -2.47
N ALA A 131 4.65 44.64 -1.54
CA ALA A 131 5.13 43.29 -1.75
C ALA A 131 3.97 42.29 -2.00
N PRO A 132 4.07 41.41 -3.00
CA PRO A 132 3.04 40.39 -3.25
C PRO A 132 3.00 39.36 -2.11
N THR A 133 1.80 38.86 -1.82
CA THR A 133 1.62 37.75 -0.88
C THR A 133 1.67 36.43 -1.63
N ILE A 134 2.63 35.56 -1.29
CA ILE A 134 2.72 34.21 -1.84
C ILE A 134 2.03 33.27 -0.84
N ARG A 135 1.11 32.43 -1.33
CA ARG A 135 0.38 31.46 -0.51
C ARG A 135 0.65 30.03 -0.98
N ALA A 136 0.66 29.08 -0.07
CA ALA A 136 0.57 27.64 -0.37
C ALA A 136 -0.50 27.01 0.52
N SER A 137 -1.15 25.98 0.01
CA SER A 137 -2.14 25.18 0.72
C SER A 137 -1.78 23.72 0.50
N ALA A 138 -1.96 22.91 1.53
CA ALA A 138 -1.84 21.46 1.47
C ALA A 138 -3.00 20.82 2.24
N VAL A 139 -3.45 19.66 1.80
CA VAL A 139 -4.45 18.85 2.50
C VAL A 139 -3.94 17.42 2.66
N ALA A 140 -4.03 16.89 3.87
CA ALA A 140 -3.72 15.49 4.16
C ALA A 140 -4.93 14.78 4.76
N LEU A 141 -5.07 13.49 4.46
CA LEU A 141 -6.12 12.62 5.01
C LEU A 141 -5.52 11.63 5.99
N ASN A 142 -6.19 11.44 7.12
CA ASN A 142 -6.13 10.23 7.93
C ASN A 142 -6.97 9.16 7.23
N ALA A 143 -6.33 8.31 6.42
CA ALA A 143 -7.02 7.12 5.96
C ALA A 143 -7.16 6.20 7.18
N GLN A 144 -8.36 6.20 7.80
CA GLN A 144 -8.79 5.07 8.62
C GLN A 144 -8.85 3.87 7.67
N GLU A 145 -7.73 3.18 7.52
CA GLU A 145 -7.67 2.00 6.69
C GLU A 145 -8.61 0.96 7.29
N VAL A 146 -9.59 0.55 6.50
CA VAL A 146 -10.35 -0.66 6.79
C VAL A 146 -9.32 -1.78 7.00
N PRO A 147 -9.36 -2.51 8.13
CA PRO A 147 -8.45 -3.61 8.35
C PRO A 147 -8.41 -4.56 7.16
N ASN A 148 -7.22 -4.86 6.66
CA ASN A 148 -7.03 -5.65 5.46
C ASN A 148 -7.11 -7.15 5.80
N CYS A 149 -7.93 -7.89 5.07
CA CYS A 149 -7.89 -9.35 5.10
C CYS A 149 -7.04 -9.93 3.98
N VAL A 150 -6.80 -9.17 2.92
CA VAL A 150 -5.86 -9.55 1.86
C VAL A 150 -4.77 -8.49 1.76
N ILE A 151 -3.52 -8.91 1.82
CA ILE A 151 -2.34 -8.08 1.57
C ILE A 151 -1.52 -8.79 0.51
N THR A 152 -1.23 -8.11 -0.60
CA THR A 152 -0.30 -8.63 -1.61
C THR A 152 1.02 -7.86 -1.59
N LEU A 153 2.12 -8.61 -1.57
CA LEU A 153 3.46 -8.10 -1.33
C LEU A 153 4.21 -7.68 -2.60
N ASP A 154 3.71 -8.04 -3.79
CA ASP A 154 4.32 -7.60 -5.05
C ASP A 154 4.37 -6.07 -5.13
N THR A 155 5.49 -5.55 -5.66
CA THR A 155 5.73 -4.10 -5.82
C THR A 155 5.86 -3.67 -7.28
N SER A 156 5.69 -4.59 -8.24
CA SER A 156 6.12 -4.38 -9.63
C SER A 156 5.01 -4.50 -10.67
N SER A 157 3.98 -5.28 -10.40
CA SER A 157 2.98 -5.70 -11.38
C SER A 157 1.56 -5.40 -10.90
N THR A 158 0.68 -6.40 -10.90
CA THR A 158 -0.66 -6.36 -10.33
C THR A 158 -0.73 -7.40 -9.22
N GLY A 159 -0.76 -6.93 -7.97
CA GLY A 159 -0.75 -7.79 -6.79
C GLY A 159 -2.07 -8.50 -6.57
N VAL A 160 -3.19 -7.79 -6.73
CA VAL A 160 -4.55 -8.35 -6.60
C VAL A 160 -5.29 -8.31 -7.94
N THR A 161 -5.93 -9.42 -8.31
CA THR A 161 -6.82 -9.50 -9.48
C THR A 161 -8.16 -10.11 -9.09
N ILE A 162 -9.26 -9.42 -9.39
CA ILE A 162 -10.63 -9.89 -9.28
C ILE A 162 -11.27 -9.76 -10.66
N SER A 163 -11.44 -10.88 -11.36
CA SER A 163 -11.91 -10.91 -12.75
C SER A 163 -12.84 -12.09 -13.05
N GLY A 164 -13.35 -12.15 -14.28
CA GLY A 164 -14.39 -13.11 -14.66
C GLY A 164 -15.75 -12.72 -14.08
N SER A 165 -16.53 -13.71 -13.66
CA SER A 165 -17.82 -13.55 -12.98
C SER A 165 -17.67 -13.90 -11.49
N SER A 166 -16.68 -13.29 -10.85
CA SER A 166 -16.37 -13.51 -9.43
C SER A 166 -17.15 -12.55 -8.55
N ARG A 167 -17.87 -13.11 -7.58
CA ARG A 167 -18.50 -12.42 -6.47
C ARG A 167 -17.62 -12.46 -5.23
N VAL A 168 -17.11 -11.31 -4.81
CA VAL A 168 -16.23 -11.19 -3.64
C VAL A 168 -16.88 -10.27 -2.61
N VAL A 169 -17.31 -10.86 -1.50
CA VAL A 169 -17.95 -10.13 -0.39
C VAL A 169 -17.14 -10.31 0.88
N MET A 170 -16.54 -9.23 1.38
CA MET A 170 -15.68 -9.30 2.56
C MET A 170 -15.91 -8.12 3.51
N SER A 171 -15.96 -8.37 4.82
CA SER A 171 -16.12 -7.30 5.82
C SER A 171 -14.80 -6.55 6.14
N CYS A 172 -13.86 -6.51 5.20
CA CYS A 172 -12.47 -6.06 5.37
C CYS A 172 -11.91 -5.49 4.06
N GLY A 173 -10.75 -4.85 4.14
CA GLY A 173 -10.03 -4.29 2.99
C GLY A 173 -9.17 -5.33 2.27
N LEU A 174 -8.90 -5.06 0.99
CA LEU A 174 -7.91 -5.75 0.19
C LEU A 174 -6.87 -4.71 -0.23
N ALA A 175 -5.60 -4.95 0.12
CA ALA A 175 -4.49 -4.06 -0.16
C ALA A 175 -3.46 -4.71 -1.08
N SER A 176 -2.97 -3.94 -2.05
CA SER A 176 -1.91 -4.33 -2.98
C SER A 176 -0.72 -3.37 -2.88
N ASN A 177 0.48 -3.92 -2.69
CA ASN A 177 1.72 -3.15 -2.74
C ASN A 177 2.17 -2.79 -4.18
N SER A 178 1.40 -3.17 -5.19
CA SER A 178 1.55 -2.79 -6.59
C SER A 178 0.20 -2.31 -7.14
N ASN A 179 -0.18 -2.68 -8.37
CA ASN A 179 -1.50 -2.36 -8.91
C ASN A 179 -2.57 -3.35 -8.42
N PHE A 180 -3.84 -2.97 -8.58
CA PHE A 180 -5.01 -3.78 -8.26
C PHE A 180 -5.96 -3.77 -9.46
N ASP A 181 -6.39 -4.95 -9.92
CA ASP A 181 -7.42 -5.10 -10.96
C ASP A 181 -8.72 -5.67 -10.36
N ALA A 182 -9.82 -4.94 -10.45
CA ALA A 182 -11.13 -5.23 -9.89
C ALA A 182 -12.22 -5.13 -10.98
N THR A 183 -12.01 -5.82 -12.09
CA THR A 183 -12.82 -5.72 -13.33
C THR A 183 -13.81 -6.86 -13.52
N THR A 184 -14.14 -7.60 -12.46
CA THR A 184 -15.18 -8.64 -12.54
C THR A 184 -16.53 -8.10 -13.01
N SER A 185 -17.31 -8.98 -13.64
CA SER A 185 -18.66 -8.68 -14.14
C SER A 185 -19.79 -8.94 -13.15
N ASP A 186 -19.53 -9.58 -12.00
CA ASP A 186 -20.57 -9.96 -11.04
C ASP A 186 -20.72 -8.93 -9.92
N TYR A 187 -19.98 -9.07 -8.80
CA TYR A 187 -20.17 -8.18 -7.65
C TYR A 187 -18.96 -8.14 -6.71
N ILE A 188 -18.54 -6.94 -6.31
CA ILE A 188 -17.51 -6.72 -5.29
C ILE A 188 -18.11 -5.87 -4.17
N ASP A 189 -18.11 -6.39 -2.95
CA ASP A 189 -18.55 -5.69 -1.75
C ASP A 189 -17.57 -5.94 -0.62
N VAL A 190 -16.56 -5.09 -0.59
CA VAL A 190 -15.48 -5.12 0.40
C VAL A 190 -15.37 -3.77 1.09
N GLY A 191 -14.73 -3.71 2.25
CA GLY A 191 -14.63 -2.43 2.95
C GLY A 191 -13.72 -1.42 2.23
N ALA A 192 -12.64 -1.88 1.62
CA ALA A 192 -11.78 -1.05 0.77
C ALA A 192 -10.99 -1.86 -0.26
N LEU A 193 -10.77 -1.29 -1.44
CA LEU A 193 -9.80 -1.70 -2.43
C LEU A 193 -8.68 -0.66 -2.40
N SER A 194 -7.47 -1.06 -2.03
CA SER A 194 -6.35 -0.13 -1.88
C SER A 194 -5.12 -0.62 -2.63
N ALA A 195 -4.44 0.28 -3.35
CA ALA A 195 -3.23 -0.02 -4.09
C ALA A 195 -2.17 1.06 -3.88
N VAL A 196 -0.91 0.65 -3.73
CA VAL A 196 0.23 1.58 -3.84
C VAL A 196 0.30 2.15 -5.26
N GLY A 197 -0.01 1.32 -6.25
CA GLY A 197 -0.24 1.75 -7.62
C GLY A 197 -1.67 2.26 -7.81
N ILE A 198 -2.32 1.75 -8.87
CA ILE A 198 -3.68 2.14 -9.25
C ILE A 198 -4.63 0.96 -9.03
N VAL A 199 -5.84 1.27 -8.56
CA VAL A 199 -7.00 0.37 -8.53
C VAL A 199 -7.82 0.57 -9.79
N ASN A 200 -7.74 -0.40 -10.70
CA ASN A 200 -8.57 -0.46 -11.90
C ASN A 200 -9.91 -1.14 -11.57
N THR A 201 -11.01 -0.38 -11.52
CA THR A 201 -12.34 -0.91 -11.16
C THR A 201 -13.25 -1.07 -12.36
N GLY A 202 -14.01 -2.17 -12.41
CA GLY A 202 -15.16 -2.35 -13.29
C GLY A 202 -16.47 -1.79 -12.70
N GLY A 203 -17.59 -2.02 -13.40
CA GLY A 203 -18.92 -1.55 -12.96
C GLY A 203 -19.57 -2.36 -11.83
N ALA A 204 -18.92 -3.43 -11.35
CA ALA A 204 -19.44 -4.36 -10.35
C ALA A 204 -19.05 -4.02 -8.90
N VAL A 205 -18.31 -2.93 -8.67
CA VAL A 205 -17.89 -2.50 -7.33
C VAL A 205 -19.05 -1.80 -6.62
N SER A 206 -19.37 -2.25 -5.40
CA SER A 206 -20.38 -1.67 -4.52
C SER A 206 -20.09 -0.20 -4.23
N ALA A 207 -21.14 0.62 -4.10
CA ALA A 207 -21.01 2.03 -3.75
C ALA A 207 -20.43 2.25 -2.33
N ASP A 208 -20.55 1.25 -1.46
CA ASP A 208 -20.02 1.29 -0.09
C ASP A 208 -18.52 0.98 -0.04
N THR A 209 -17.98 0.30 -1.06
CA THR A 209 -16.56 -0.03 -1.16
C THR A 209 -15.73 1.22 -1.43
N LYS A 210 -14.76 1.49 -0.56
CA LYS A 210 -13.81 2.59 -0.78
C LYS A 210 -12.72 2.17 -1.75
N VAL A 211 -12.33 3.08 -2.64
CA VAL A 211 -11.25 2.87 -3.62
C VAL A 211 -10.14 3.86 -3.32
N ASN A 212 -8.94 3.34 -3.05
CA ASN A 212 -7.78 4.14 -2.66
C ASN A 212 -6.57 3.83 -3.55
N ASP A 213 -6.23 4.78 -4.42
CA ASP A 213 -4.95 4.76 -5.16
C ASP A 213 -3.83 5.43 -4.34
N GLY A 214 -2.59 5.04 -4.63
CA GLY A 214 -1.40 5.70 -4.07
C GLY A 214 -1.30 5.59 -2.55
N ILE A 215 -1.74 4.48 -1.95
CA ILE A 215 -1.51 4.24 -0.52
C ILE A 215 -0.03 3.95 -0.22
N ASP A 216 0.36 4.05 1.03
CA ASP A 216 1.68 3.57 1.46
C ASP A 216 1.75 2.05 1.36
N ALA A 217 2.96 1.52 1.13
CA ALA A 217 3.16 0.08 1.10
C ALA A 217 2.80 -0.56 2.45
N VAL A 218 1.92 -1.55 2.41
CA VAL A 218 1.48 -2.29 3.58
C VAL A 218 2.57 -3.30 3.96
N ALA A 219 3.03 -3.21 5.21
CA ALA A 219 4.05 -4.12 5.73
C ALA A 219 3.54 -5.56 5.83
N ASP A 220 4.40 -6.53 5.55
CA ASP A 220 4.10 -7.95 5.77
C ASP A 220 3.92 -8.22 7.29
N PRO A 221 2.72 -8.62 7.75
CA PRO A 221 2.45 -8.83 9.16
C PRO A 221 3.18 -10.06 9.74
N TYR A 222 3.65 -10.99 8.92
CA TYR A 222 4.35 -12.21 9.32
C TYR A 222 5.88 -12.16 9.09
N ALA A 223 6.38 -11.13 8.39
CA ALA A 223 7.81 -10.99 8.12
C ALA A 223 8.66 -11.09 9.40
N GLY A 224 9.57 -12.05 9.42
CA GLY A 224 10.48 -12.30 10.55
C GLY A 224 9.82 -12.87 11.82
N LYS A 225 8.51 -13.12 11.84
CA LYS A 225 7.80 -13.64 13.01
C LYS A 225 7.61 -15.16 12.98
N LEU A 226 7.57 -15.75 11.79
CA LEU A 226 7.45 -17.20 11.62
C LEU A 226 8.82 -17.82 11.35
N PRO A 227 9.15 -18.97 11.97
CA PRO A 227 10.41 -19.65 11.72
C PRO A 227 10.43 -20.23 10.30
N LEU A 228 11.60 -20.19 9.66
CA LEU A 228 11.79 -20.85 8.37
C LEU A 228 11.49 -22.35 8.47
N PRO A 229 10.68 -22.91 7.55
CA PRO A 229 10.42 -24.35 7.53
C PRO A 229 11.71 -25.16 7.45
N ASN A 230 11.82 -26.19 8.27
CA ASN A 230 12.90 -27.18 8.16
C ASN A 230 12.32 -28.58 8.25
N ALA A 231 12.15 -29.21 7.10
CA ALA A 231 11.62 -30.56 6.97
C ALA A 231 12.74 -31.63 6.88
N GLN A 232 13.98 -31.23 6.64
CA GLN A 232 15.07 -32.14 6.25
C GLN A 232 15.44 -33.15 7.35
N SER A 233 15.35 -32.76 8.62
CA SER A 233 15.70 -33.61 9.77
C SER A 233 14.54 -34.47 10.29
N SER A 234 13.31 -34.23 9.84
CA SER A 234 12.08 -34.84 10.40
C SER A 234 11.27 -35.67 9.40
N CYS A 235 11.64 -35.68 8.12
CA CYS A 235 10.87 -36.39 7.08
C CYS A 235 11.35 -37.83 6.89
N SER A 236 10.91 -38.72 7.78
CA SER A 236 11.00 -40.17 7.55
C SER A 236 9.82 -40.91 8.21
N PRO A 237 9.00 -41.68 7.47
CA PRO A 237 9.07 -41.87 6.01
C PRO A 237 8.45 -40.69 5.25
N ASN A 238 9.15 -40.20 4.23
CA ASN A 238 8.69 -39.16 3.30
C ASN A 238 7.61 -39.77 2.36
N SER A 239 6.39 -39.95 2.88
CA SER A 239 5.33 -40.71 2.21
C SER A 239 4.43 -39.82 1.34
N TRP A 240 3.90 -40.38 0.25
CA TRP A 240 2.90 -39.73 -0.61
C TRP A 240 1.66 -40.64 -0.71
N PRO A 241 0.82 -40.70 0.35
CA PRO A 241 -0.32 -41.60 0.39
C PRO A 241 -1.40 -41.20 -0.63
N LEU A 242 -1.89 -42.21 -1.35
CA LEU A 242 -3.11 -42.14 -2.16
C LEU A 242 -4.31 -42.55 -1.29
N ILE A 243 -5.13 -41.57 -0.93
CA ILE A 243 -6.27 -41.73 -0.04
C ILE A 243 -7.54 -41.86 -0.89
N LYS A 244 -8.15 -43.04 -0.87
CA LYS A 244 -9.38 -43.37 -1.62
C LYS A 244 -10.62 -43.52 -0.74
N ALA A 245 -10.41 -43.75 0.55
CA ALA A 245 -11.44 -43.97 1.56
C ALA A 245 -11.20 -43.06 2.75
N SER A 246 -12.22 -42.89 3.60
CA SER A 246 -12.11 -42.03 4.77
C SER A 246 -10.99 -42.48 5.71
N THR A 247 -10.17 -41.53 6.14
CA THR A 247 -9.00 -41.77 6.98
C THR A 247 -8.74 -40.61 7.92
N THR A 248 -8.01 -40.85 9.01
CA THR A 248 -7.55 -39.82 9.94
C THR A 248 -6.03 -39.81 10.00
N ILE A 249 -5.41 -38.66 9.82
CA ILE A 249 -3.96 -38.46 9.93
C ILE A 249 -3.69 -37.71 11.22
N ASN A 250 -2.92 -38.32 12.13
CA ASN A 250 -2.57 -37.73 13.41
C ASN A 250 -1.05 -37.53 13.50
N PRO A 251 -0.56 -36.28 13.58
CA PRO A 251 0.87 -36.01 13.54
C PRO A 251 1.62 -36.65 14.72
N ALA A 252 0.94 -36.92 15.83
CA ALA A 252 1.52 -37.58 17.00
C ALA A 252 1.77 -39.09 16.78
N THR A 253 1.07 -39.75 15.86
CA THR A 253 1.18 -41.20 15.64
C THR A 253 1.70 -41.57 14.26
N SER A 254 1.28 -40.87 13.21
CA SER A 254 1.71 -41.12 11.82
C SER A 254 2.95 -40.34 11.41
N GLY A 255 3.48 -39.50 12.30
CA GLY A 255 4.45 -38.47 11.94
C GLY A 255 3.77 -37.27 11.26
N ASN A 256 4.52 -36.19 11.14
CA ASN A 256 4.02 -34.89 10.73
C ASN A 256 4.60 -34.39 9.40
N CYS A 257 5.39 -35.21 8.70
CA CYS A 257 5.96 -34.87 7.41
C CYS A 257 5.53 -35.85 6.30
N PHE A 258 5.15 -35.30 5.15
CA PHE A 258 4.71 -36.02 3.96
C PHE A 258 5.37 -35.44 2.71
N LEU A 259 5.70 -36.27 1.72
CA LEU A 259 6.02 -35.79 0.37
C LEU A 259 4.83 -35.02 -0.22
N GLY A 260 3.62 -35.46 0.12
CA GLY A 260 2.36 -34.83 -0.24
C GLY A 260 1.18 -35.67 0.20
N LEU A 261 -0.04 -35.21 -0.06
CA LEU A 261 -1.28 -35.96 0.18
C LEU A 261 -2.10 -35.99 -1.10
N GLN A 262 -2.47 -37.18 -1.57
CA GLN A 262 -3.33 -37.33 -2.76
C GLN A 262 -4.69 -37.88 -2.34
N ILE A 263 -5.67 -36.99 -2.21
CA ILE A 263 -7.01 -37.31 -1.72
C ILE A 263 -7.95 -37.44 -2.90
N THR A 264 -8.31 -38.67 -3.25
CA THR A 264 -9.14 -39.00 -4.42
C THR A 264 -10.58 -39.39 -4.08
N GLY A 265 -10.86 -39.66 -2.81
CA GLY A 265 -12.20 -40.02 -2.35
C GLY A 265 -12.29 -40.13 -0.84
N GLY A 266 -13.52 -40.16 -0.32
CA GLY A 266 -13.80 -40.21 1.11
C GLY A 266 -13.47 -38.90 1.84
N THR A 267 -13.43 -38.98 3.18
CA THR A 267 -13.08 -37.85 4.05
C THR A 267 -11.73 -38.10 4.73
N THR A 268 -10.76 -37.24 4.45
CA THR A 268 -9.49 -37.18 5.18
C THR A 268 -9.62 -36.20 6.34
N THR A 269 -9.42 -36.65 7.57
CA THR A 269 -9.44 -35.80 8.76
C THR A 269 -8.04 -35.64 9.33
N LEU A 270 -7.58 -34.39 9.42
CA LEU A 270 -6.33 -34.01 10.06
C LEU A 270 -6.61 -33.68 11.54
N MET A 271 -5.95 -34.39 12.45
CA MET A 271 -5.95 -34.03 13.86
C MET A 271 -5.14 -32.74 14.10
N PRO A 272 -5.38 -32.00 15.18
CA PRO A 272 -4.65 -30.77 15.46
C PRO A 272 -3.12 -30.95 15.41
N GLY A 273 -2.42 -30.02 14.78
CA GLY A 273 -0.96 -30.04 14.68
C GLY A 273 -0.39 -29.42 13.40
N VAL A 274 0.94 -29.46 13.30
CA VAL A 274 1.69 -28.88 12.17
C VAL A 274 2.07 -30.00 11.21
N TYR A 275 1.72 -29.83 9.93
CA TYR A 275 2.01 -30.78 8.86
C TYR A 275 3.00 -30.17 7.87
N LEU A 276 4.14 -30.81 7.68
CA LEU A 276 5.13 -30.47 6.66
C LEU A 276 4.80 -31.22 5.37
N ILE A 277 4.59 -30.48 4.28
CA ILE A 277 4.17 -31.00 2.98
C ILE A 277 5.27 -30.69 1.96
N GLY A 278 5.81 -31.74 1.37
CA GLY A 278 6.88 -31.71 0.37
C GLY A 278 6.42 -31.43 -1.05
N GLU A 279 7.29 -31.74 -2.02
CA GLU A 279 7.14 -31.36 -3.43
C GLU A 279 5.91 -31.93 -4.16
N LYS A 280 5.22 -32.91 -3.59
CA LYS A 280 3.97 -33.43 -4.17
C LYS A 280 2.73 -32.66 -3.72
N GLY A 281 2.87 -31.77 -2.73
CA GLY A 281 1.80 -30.88 -2.30
C GLY A 281 0.59 -31.62 -1.72
N ILE A 282 -0.53 -30.92 -1.61
CA ILE A 282 -1.84 -31.52 -1.31
C ILE A 282 -2.68 -31.41 -2.58
N SER A 283 -3.24 -32.54 -3.01
CA SER A 283 -4.17 -32.61 -4.14
C SER A 283 -5.48 -33.24 -3.68
N ILE A 284 -6.61 -32.57 -3.96
CA ILE A 284 -7.94 -32.99 -3.54
C ILE A 284 -8.84 -33.09 -4.76
N ALA A 285 -9.27 -34.30 -5.10
CA ALA A 285 -10.14 -34.55 -6.24
C ALA A 285 -11.59 -34.10 -5.97
N ALA A 286 -12.37 -33.90 -7.03
CA ALA A 286 -13.79 -33.61 -6.94
C ALA A 286 -14.54 -34.69 -6.12
N GLY A 287 -15.42 -34.28 -5.21
CA GLY A 287 -16.16 -35.19 -4.33
C GLY A 287 -15.36 -35.74 -3.13
N ALA A 288 -14.05 -35.48 -3.05
CA ALA A 288 -13.27 -35.78 -1.86
C ALA A 288 -13.38 -34.64 -0.82
N THR A 289 -13.16 -34.99 0.45
CA THR A 289 -13.23 -34.03 1.56
C THR A 289 -11.93 -34.03 2.37
N LEU A 290 -11.41 -32.84 2.66
CA LEU A 290 -10.33 -32.61 3.64
C LEU A 290 -10.87 -31.79 4.81
N LYS A 291 -10.73 -32.30 6.03
CA LYS A 291 -11.14 -31.61 7.26
C LYS A 291 -9.99 -31.52 8.25
N GLY A 292 -9.95 -30.47 9.05
CA GLY A 292 -8.99 -30.34 10.14
C GLY A 292 -9.27 -29.12 10.99
N THR A 293 -9.13 -29.27 12.31
CA THR A 293 -9.31 -28.17 13.27
C THR A 293 -8.03 -27.99 14.06
N GLY A 294 -7.55 -26.75 14.16
CA GLY A 294 -6.28 -26.47 14.83
C GLY A 294 -5.07 -27.01 14.08
N VAL A 295 -5.06 -26.90 12.76
CA VAL A 295 -4.00 -27.44 11.89
C VAL A 295 -3.22 -26.33 11.18
N THR A 296 -1.93 -26.54 10.99
CA THR A 296 -1.09 -25.68 10.14
C THR A 296 -0.46 -26.54 9.06
N LEU A 297 -0.66 -26.17 7.80
CA LEU A 297 -0.09 -26.84 6.63
C LEU A 297 1.10 -26.01 6.14
N ILE A 298 2.31 -26.55 6.26
CA ILE A 298 3.54 -25.89 5.83
C ILE A 298 4.04 -26.55 4.55
N PHE A 299 4.01 -25.80 3.45
CA PHE A 299 4.51 -26.23 2.16
C PHE A 299 5.98 -25.86 2.03
N THR A 300 6.85 -26.87 2.03
CA THR A 300 8.31 -26.71 2.05
C THR A 300 8.97 -27.79 1.18
N SER A 301 10.28 -27.69 0.95
CA SER A 301 11.04 -28.81 0.41
C SER A 301 11.32 -29.85 1.49
N THR A 302 11.04 -31.12 1.21
CA THR A 302 11.45 -32.25 2.06
C THR A 302 12.73 -32.93 1.54
N ALA A 303 13.29 -32.44 0.44
CA ALA A 303 14.58 -32.89 -0.09
C ALA A 303 15.72 -32.49 0.86
N SER A 304 16.76 -33.34 0.94
CA SER A 304 17.99 -33.05 1.67
C SER A 304 19.19 -33.16 0.71
N PRO A 305 19.92 -32.07 0.41
CA PRO A 305 19.71 -30.69 0.89
C PRO A 305 18.42 -30.04 0.35
N PHE A 306 18.00 -28.93 0.97
CA PHE A 306 16.84 -28.13 0.55
C PHE A 306 16.91 -27.80 -0.95
N ASN A 307 15.77 -27.94 -1.63
CA ASN A 307 15.65 -27.63 -3.06
C ASN A 307 14.45 -26.69 -3.27
N ASP A 308 14.78 -25.45 -3.66
CA ASP A 308 13.84 -24.34 -3.88
C ASP A 308 12.86 -24.60 -5.03
N ARG A 309 13.19 -25.49 -5.98
CA ARG A 309 12.30 -25.93 -7.06
C ARG A 309 11.41 -27.12 -6.69
N LYS A 310 11.56 -27.66 -5.49
CA LYS A 310 10.81 -28.82 -4.97
C LYS A 310 10.05 -28.43 -3.72
N VAL A 311 9.20 -27.42 -3.82
CA VAL A 311 8.31 -27.00 -2.75
C VAL A 311 6.88 -27.36 -3.12
N GLY A 312 6.13 -27.92 -2.16
CA GLY A 312 4.74 -28.30 -2.38
C GLY A 312 3.83 -27.11 -2.68
N THR A 313 2.66 -27.43 -3.21
CA THR A 313 1.54 -26.49 -3.39
C THR A 313 0.26 -27.11 -2.83
N PHE A 314 -0.81 -26.31 -2.79
CA PHE A 314 -2.15 -26.76 -2.48
C PHE A 314 -3.00 -26.70 -3.75
N ASP A 315 -3.68 -27.81 -4.07
CA ASP A 315 -4.58 -27.88 -5.21
C ASP A 315 -5.86 -28.64 -4.82
N ALA A 316 -6.99 -27.94 -4.88
CA ALA A 316 -8.30 -28.54 -4.75
C ALA A 316 -9.01 -28.45 -6.11
N ALA A 317 -9.61 -29.54 -6.56
CA ALA A 317 -10.45 -29.58 -7.76
C ALA A 317 -11.85 -29.03 -7.47
N GLY A 318 -12.50 -28.48 -8.51
CA GLY A 318 -13.89 -28.04 -8.41
C GLY A 318 -14.82 -29.15 -7.89
N GLY A 319 -15.61 -28.85 -6.86
CA GLY A 319 -16.47 -29.83 -6.19
C GLY A 319 -15.82 -30.60 -5.03
N ALA A 320 -14.54 -30.37 -4.74
CA ALA A 320 -13.93 -30.80 -3.47
C ALA A 320 -14.51 -30.00 -2.29
N THR A 321 -14.52 -30.61 -1.10
CA THR A 321 -14.90 -29.94 0.15
C THR A 321 -13.68 -29.77 1.04
N VAL A 322 -13.35 -28.55 1.43
CA VAL A 322 -12.23 -28.26 2.33
C VAL A 322 -12.72 -27.51 3.55
N GLN A 323 -12.50 -28.05 4.75
CA GLN A 323 -12.93 -27.45 6.02
C GLN A 323 -11.76 -27.42 6.99
N LEU A 324 -11.06 -26.29 7.04
CA LEU A 324 -9.81 -26.16 7.77
C LEU A 324 -9.84 -24.95 8.70
N SER A 325 -9.38 -25.12 9.94
CA SER A 325 -9.10 -24.01 10.85
C SER A 325 -7.70 -24.05 11.44
N ALA A 326 -7.07 -22.88 11.50
CA ALA A 326 -5.76 -22.68 12.12
C ALA A 326 -5.81 -22.95 13.64
N PRO A 327 -4.66 -23.27 14.27
CA PRO A 327 -4.57 -23.32 15.72
C PRO A 327 -4.77 -21.92 16.34
N THR A 328 -5.34 -21.84 17.54
CA THR A 328 -5.53 -20.57 18.26
C THR A 328 -4.35 -20.17 19.14
N THR A 329 -3.39 -21.09 19.33
CA THR A 329 -2.22 -20.92 20.19
C THR A 329 -0.98 -21.57 19.57
N GLY A 330 0.19 -21.31 20.14
CA GLY A 330 1.47 -21.85 19.66
C GLY A 330 2.14 -20.98 18.59
N THR A 331 3.27 -21.44 18.06
CA THR A 331 4.11 -20.69 17.10
C THR A 331 3.37 -20.27 15.83
N TYR A 332 2.41 -21.09 15.39
CA TYR A 332 1.62 -20.87 14.17
C TYR A 332 0.18 -20.47 14.49
N ALA A 333 -0.08 -19.89 15.68
CA ALA A 333 -1.40 -19.39 16.03
C ALA A 333 -1.96 -18.47 14.93
N GLY A 334 -3.17 -18.77 14.46
CA GLY A 334 -3.83 -18.06 13.37
C GLY A 334 -3.32 -18.40 11.97
N VAL A 335 -2.25 -19.19 11.81
CA VAL A 335 -1.68 -19.55 10.51
C VAL A 335 -2.17 -20.92 10.07
N LEU A 336 -2.97 -20.95 9.00
CA LEU A 336 -3.54 -22.16 8.44
C LEU A 336 -2.63 -22.78 7.37
N MET A 337 -2.13 -21.96 6.45
CA MET A 337 -1.22 -22.37 5.40
C MET A 337 0.01 -21.47 5.40
N TYR A 338 1.19 -22.08 5.29
CA TYR A 338 2.46 -21.37 5.22
C TYR A 338 3.31 -21.93 4.07
N GLN A 339 3.52 -21.13 3.04
CA GLN A 339 4.50 -21.43 1.99
C GLN A 339 5.90 -21.00 2.43
N ASP A 340 6.88 -21.87 2.23
CA ASP A 340 8.29 -21.53 2.43
C ASP A 340 8.69 -20.27 1.62
N PRO A 341 9.18 -19.20 2.27
CA PRO A 341 9.55 -17.94 1.60
C PRO A 341 10.74 -18.08 0.65
N ARG A 342 11.48 -19.21 0.71
CA ARG A 342 12.58 -19.52 -0.21
C ARG A 342 12.08 -20.08 -1.55
N THR A 343 10.78 -20.29 -1.72
CA THR A 343 10.20 -20.72 -3.00
C THR A 343 10.41 -19.61 -4.03
N PRO A 344 11.01 -19.88 -5.20
CA PRO A 344 11.23 -18.88 -6.23
C PRO A 344 9.91 -18.56 -6.94
N ASP A 345 9.73 -17.30 -7.32
CA ASP A 345 8.65 -16.87 -8.19
C ASP A 345 8.94 -17.27 -9.65
N THR A 346 8.74 -18.56 -9.96
CA THR A 346 8.79 -19.05 -11.33
C THR A 346 7.40 -18.99 -11.93
N ALA A 347 7.03 -17.82 -12.46
CA ALA A 347 5.87 -17.57 -13.31
C ALA A 347 4.63 -18.44 -12.98
N ARG A 348 4.02 -18.18 -11.81
CA ARG A 348 2.68 -18.68 -11.38
C ARG A 348 2.65 -20.00 -10.58
N ASN A 349 3.56 -20.18 -9.63
CA ASN A 349 3.26 -21.10 -8.52
C ASN A 349 2.12 -20.48 -7.70
N TYR A 350 0.95 -21.10 -7.72
CA TYR A 350 -0.19 -20.67 -6.91
C TYR A 350 -0.54 -21.77 -5.91
N LEU A 351 -0.96 -21.36 -4.71
CA LEU A 351 -1.88 -22.17 -3.92
C LEU A 351 -3.26 -22.06 -4.57
N ASN A 352 -3.66 -23.08 -5.32
CA ASN A 352 -4.93 -23.16 -6.01
C ASN A 352 -6.02 -23.59 -5.03
N VAL A 353 -6.72 -22.60 -4.52
CA VAL A 353 -7.82 -22.80 -3.58
C VAL A 353 -9.12 -22.86 -4.37
N THR A 354 -9.79 -24.02 -4.34
CA THR A 354 -11.17 -24.12 -4.79
C THR A 354 -12.01 -24.85 -3.74
N GLY A 355 -13.32 -24.68 -3.81
CA GLY A 355 -14.23 -25.33 -2.87
C GLY A 355 -15.69 -25.14 -3.25
N ASN A 356 -16.55 -26.02 -2.75
CA ASN A 356 -18.01 -25.84 -2.83
C ASN A 356 -18.55 -25.10 -1.61
N SER A 357 -19.85 -24.80 -1.60
CA SER A 357 -20.54 -24.03 -0.54
C SER A 357 -20.41 -24.61 0.88
N SER A 358 -19.96 -25.86 1.02
CA SER A 358 -19.64 -26.49 2.30
C SER A 358 -18.18 -26.31 2.73
N SER A 359 -17.37 -25.61 1.95
CA SER A 359 -15.95 -25.38 2.21
C SER A 359 -15.74 -24.11 3.02
N SER A 360 -14.80 -24.16 3.96
CA SER A 360 -14.43 -23.06 4.84
C SER A 360 -12.93 -23.09 5.17
N PHE A 361 -12.31 -21.91 5.15
CA PHE A 361 -10.94 -21.70 5.61
C PHE A 361 -10.97 -20.65 6.72
N GLN A 362 -10.55 -21.03 7.92
CA GLN A 362 -10.47 -20.12 9.06
C GLN A 362 -9.00 -19.96 9.48
N GLY A 363 -8.50 -18.72 9.50
CA GLY A 363 -7.08 -18.43 9.73
C GLY A 363 -6.42 -17.75 8.54
N SER A 364 -5.09 -17.73 8.53
CA SER A 364 -4.30 -17.07 7.50
C SER A 364 -3.64 -18.03 6.51
N ILE A 365 -3.57 -17.60 5.26
CA ILE A 365 -2.72 -18.16 4.22
C ILE A 365 -1.55 -17.20 4.06
N TYR A 366 -0.36 -17.63 4.47
CA TYR A 366 0.89 -16.88 4.32
C TYR A 366 1.75 -17.49 3.21
N ALA A 367 1.87 -16.78 2.10
CA ALA A 367 2.56 -17.22 0.89
C ALA A 367 3.44 -16.09 0.32
N PRO A 368 4.47 -15.62 1.03
CA PRO A 368 5.14 -14.35 0.73
C PRO A 368 5.88 -14.29 -0.60
N SER A 369 6.22 -15.45 -1.20
CA SER A 369 6.99 -15.52 -2.44
C SER A 369 6.23 -16.15 -3.62
N VAL A 370 4.95 -16.50 -3.43
CA VAL A 370 4.10 -17.13 -4.45
C VAL A 370 2.68 -16.57 -4.40
N GLY A 371 1.83 -16.95 -5.35
CA GLY A 371 0.45 -16.49 -5.39
C GLY A 371 -0.53 -17.37 -4.61
N VAL A 372 -1.69 -16.83 -4.26
CA VAL A 372 -2.89 -17.57 -3.86
C VAL A 372 -3.97 -17.30 -4.89
N LYS A 373 -4.59 -18.36 -5.43
CA LYS A 373 -5.60 -18.23 -6.49
C LYS A 373 -6.87 -18.98 -6.13
N PHE A 374 -7.97 -18.23 -6.10
CA PHE A 374 -9.32 -18.76 -6.09
C PHE A 374 -9.82 -18.83 -7.53
N THR A 375 -10.21 -20.02 -7.98
CA THR A 375 -10.56 -20.28 -9.38
C THR A 375 -11.73 -21.26 -9.52
N GLY A 376 -12.28 -21.37 -10.74
CA GLY A 376 -13.35 -22.31 -11.08
C GLY A 376 -14.73 -21.87 -10.57
N ASN A 377 -15.62 -22.84 -10.35
CA ASN A 377 -16.92 -22.64 -9.70
C ASN A 377 -16.75 -22.81 -8.19
N SER A 378 -16.07 -21.86 -7.55
CA SER A 378 -15.88 -21.89 -6.10
C SER A 378 -17.02 -21.18 -5.40
N SER A 379 -17.60 -21.74 -4.35
CA SER A 379 -18.56 -21.03 -3.49
C SER A 379 -18.15 -21.25 -2.06
N MET A 380 -17.88 -20.22 -1.27
CA MET A 380 -17.27 -20.39 0.05
C MET A 380 -17.81 -19.37 1.04
N VAL A 381 -18.13 -19.85 2.25
CA VAL A 381 -18.44 -19.00 3.39
C VAL A 381 -17.38 -19.26 4.45
N THR A 382 -16.58 -18.25 4.74
CA THR A 382 -15.43 -18.38 5.65
C THR A 382 -15.57 -17.44 6.84
N ASP A 383 -15.31 -17.96 8.02
CA ASP A 383 -15.21 -17.17 9.24
C ASP A 383 -13.76 -16.74 9.45
N CYS A 384 -13.45 -15.53 8.99
CA CYS A 384 -12.14 -14.90 9.07
C CYS A 384 -11.01 -15.62 8.33
N LEU A 385 -11.06 -15.56 7.00
CA LEU A 385 -9.92 -15.87 6.14
C LEU A 385 -9.03 -14.64 5.99
N GLN A 386 -7.72 -14.83 6.17
CA GLN A 386 -6.71 -13.83 5.92
C GLN A 386 -5.72 -14.33 4.88
N ILE A 387 -5.22 -13.46 4.01
CA ILE A 387 -4.30 -13.80 2.94
C ILE A 387 -3.17 -12.78 2.95
N VAL A 388 -1.94 -13.25 3.07
CA VAL A 388 -0.73 -12.47 2.84
C VAL A 388 0.09 -13.25 1.82
N ALA A 389 0.14 -12.76 0.59
CA ALA A 389 0.75 -13.49 -0.52
C ALA A 389 1.56 -12.56 -1.41
N LEU A 390 2.42 -13.10 -2.30
CA LEU A 390 3.03 -12.28 -3.34
C LEU A 390 1.95 -11.73 -4.28
N TYR A 391 1.03 -12.62 -4.69
CA TYR A 391 -0.12 -12.33 -5.54
C TYR A 391 -1.41 -12.92 -4.96
N ALA A 392 -2.55 -12.28 -5.16
CA ALA A 392 -3.87 -12.84 -4.85
C ALA A 392 -4.80 -12.70 -6.05
N ALA A 393 -5.40 -13.80 -6.48
CA ALA A 393 -6.29 -13.82 -7.65
C ALA A 393 -7.64 -14.46 -7.31
N PHE A 394 -8.72 -13.79 -7.69
CA PHE A 394 -10.10 -14.25 -7.62
C PHE A 394 -10.65 -14.25 -9.04
N GLU A 395 -10.64 -15.41 -9.69
CA GLU A 395 -10.92 -15.52 -11.13
C GLU A 395 -11.95 -16.62 -11.42
N GLY A 396 -12.64 -16.51 -12.55
CA GLY A 396 -13.64 -17.48 -12.95
C GLY A 396 -15.02 -17.14 -12.37
N ASN A 397 -15.73 -18.13 -11.84
CA ASN A 397 -17.07 -17.97 -11.28
C ASN A 397 -17.03 -18.30 -9.79
N THR A 398 -16.32 -17.45 -9.04
CA THR A 398 -16.08 -17.64 -7.60
C THR A 398 -17.07 -16.81 -6.79
N ASP A 399 -17.66 -17.36 -5.74
CA ASP A 399 -18.51 -16.65 -4.78
C ASP A 399 -17.93 -16.82 -3.38
N ILE A 400 -17.21 -15.81 -2.91
CA ILE A 400 -16.51 -15.86 -1.62
C ILE A 400 -17.13 -14.84 -0.70
N THR A 401 -17.66 -15.34 0.41
CA THR A 401 -18.12 -14.52 1.53
C THR A 401 -17.19 -14.72 2.72
N ASN A 402 -16.46 -13.67 3.10
CA ASN A 402 -15.56 -13.68 4.26
C ASN A 402 -16.06 -12.68 5.31
N LYS A 403 -16.47 -13.20 6.47
CA LYS A 403 -16.86 -12.37 7.61
C LYS A 403 -15.89 -12.60 8.75
N CYS A 404 -15.32 -11.52 9.28
CA CYS A 404 -14.34 -11.58 10.36
C CYS A 404 -15.00 -11.12 11.69
N PRO A 405 -15.69 -11.99 12.45
CA PRO A 405 -16.23 -11.61 13.75
C PRO A 405 -15.10 -11.41 14.77
N SER A 406 -15.34 -10.55 15.75
CA SER A 406 -14.40 -10.32 16.86
C SER A 406 -14.13 -11.62 17.63
N GLY A 407 -12.85 -11.90 17.93
CA GLY A 407 -12.44 -13.08 18.72
C GLY A 407 -12.22 -14.38 17.94
N SER A 408 -12.21 -14.35 16.60
CA SER A 408 -12.01 -15.53 15.74
C SER A 408 -10.56 -16.06 15.64
N GLY A 409 -9.63 -15.54 16.45
CA GLY A 409 -8.21 -15.95 16.47
C GLY A 409 -7.39 -15.46 15.26
N ALA A 410 -8.05 -15.27 14.10
CA ALA A 410 -7.62 -14.43 13.02
C ALA A 410 -8.27 -13.05 13.23
N SER A 411 -7.46 -12.00 13.38
CA SER A 411 -7.95 -10.62 13.38
C SER A 411 -7.43 -9.98 12.11
N SER A 412 -8.31 -9.36 11.32
CA SER A 412 -7.94 -8.60 10.12
C SER A 412 -6.66 -7.80 10.37
N PHE A 413 -5.74 -7.82 9.40
CA PHE A 413 -4.47 -7.11 9.56
C PHE A 413 -4.82 -5.64 9.72
N GLY A 414 -4.42 -5.08 10.86
CA GLY A 414 -4.75 -3.70 11.21
C GLY A 414 -4.44 -2.81 10.02
N GLY A 415 -5.42 -2.00 9.62
CA GLY A 415 -5.17 -0.89 8.72
C GLY A 415 -4.12 -0.02 9.39
N GLY A 416 -3.00 0.22 8.71
CA GLY A 416 -2.06 1.21 9.20
C GLY A 416 -2.82 2.53 9.29
N GLY A 417 -2.52 3.37 10.28
CA GLY A 417 -2.91 4.77 10.23
C GLY A 417 -2.12 5.43 9.09
N ALA A 418 -2.46 5.13 7.85
CA ALA A 418 -1.80 5.67 6.68
C ALA A 418 -2.28 7.10 6.51
N VAL A 419 -1.33 8.01 6.33
CA VAL A 419 -1.61 9.42 6.16
C VAL A 419 -1.09 9.80 4.79
N ARG A 420 -1.94 10.38 3.95
CA ARG A 420 -1.55 10.77 2.59
C ARG A 420 -1.85 12.23 2.32
N LEU A 421 -1.00 12.85 1.51
CA LEU A 421 -1.29 14.15 0.90
C LEU A 421 -2.24 13.97 -0.28
N VAL A 422 -3.20 14.86 -0.40
CA VAL A 422 -4.25 14.81 -1.43
C VAL A 422 -4.40 16.12 -2.21
N GLU A 423 -3.88 17.23 -1.68
CA GLU A 423 -3.79 18.54 -2.35
C GLU A 423 -2.52 19.27 -1.95
#